data_AF-A0A5N4DE11-F1
#
_entry.id   AF-A0A5N4DE11-F1
#
_cell.length_a   1.000
_cell.length_b   1.000
_cell.length_c   1.000
_cell.angle_alpha   90.00
_cell.angle_beta   90.00
_cell.angle_gamma   90.00
#
_symmetry.space_group_name_H-M   'P 1'
#
loop_
_entity.id
_entity.type
_entity.pdbx_description
1 polymer ?
#
loop_
_entity_poly.entity_id
_entity_poly.type
_entity_poly.pdbx_seq_one_letter_code
_entity_poly.pdbx_strand_id
1 'polypeptide(L)'
;MEPCCLPCVITVLVEKKKKQKTWKCMAGKIALTILSAITQPVVVVAIVGLYRTGKSYLMNKLAGKSKGFSLGSTVQSHTRASGLVCAHPQKPNRTLVLLTLRRLGCGEGTSEKDKMFNLPRLCIRKFFPNKKCFIFDRPTQRKQLSRLEELRDVELDSEFVHQAALFCAYIFSNSKTKTLSGGIKVNGPRLETLVLTYVSAISSGDLPCMENAVLALAEIENSAAVQKAIAHYDQQMDQKAQLNKKRDDFCKQNLKESSDRCKALLKDIFTTLEEGVKQGVYSKPGGYRLFMEKIQELKKQYDQEPRKGIQVTGIGSGKLLTRLLETPMGLSVLHMDAHVQGDSIPAQFSNHGRACLPDSAYMLTRESALNSQSS
;
A
#
# COMPACT_ATOMS: atom_id res chain seq x y z
N MET A 1 -16.08 -4.55 15.84
CA MET A 1 -16.06 -5.02 14.44
C MET A 1 -16.99 -6.21 14.37
N GLU A 2 -18.18 -6.02 13.81
CA GLU A 2 -19.14 -7.12 13.60
C GLU A 2 -18.53 -8.17 12.66
N PRO A 3 -18.75 -9.48 12.90
CA PRO A 3 -18.32 -10.49 11.95
C PRO A 3 -19.08 -10.24 10.65
N CYS A 4 -18.36 -9.87 9.58
CA CYS A 4 -18.95 -9.63 8.27
C CYS A 4 -19.88 -10.79 7.91
N CYS A 5 -21.19 -10.56 8.01
CA CYS A 5 -22.22 -11.48 7.55
C CYS A 5 -22.12 -11.59 6.03
N LEU A 6 -21.20 -12.43 5.52
CA LEU A 6 -21.20 -12.79 4.11
C LEU A 6 -22.56 -13.43 3.81
N PRO A 7 -23.42 -12.80 3.01
CA PRO A 7 -24.71 -13.38 2.67
C PRO A 7 -24.45 -14.71 1.96
N CYS A 8 -25.16 -15.79 2.34
CA CYS A 8 -24.94 -17.04 1.63
C CYS A 8 -25.55 -16.95 0.23
N VAL A 9 -24.70 -16.90 -0.80
CA VAL A 9 -25.11 -16.71 -2.20
C VAL A 9 -24.96 -18.01 -2.97
N ILE A 10 -26.03 -18.41 -3.65
CA ILE A 10 -26.05 -19.56 -4.55
C ILE A 10 -25.77 -19.05 -5.96
N THR A 11 -24.77 -19.64 -6.59
CA THR A 11 -24.42 -19.34 -7.98
C THR A 11 -24.04 -20.60 -8.73
N VAL A 12 -24.08 -20.53 -10.05
CA VAL A 12 -23.59 -21.62 -10.90
C VAL A 12 -22.13 -21.34 -11.22
N LEU A 13 -21.23 -22.16 -10.67
CA LEU A 13 -19.79 -21.95 -10.83
C LEU A 13 -19.32 -22.35 -12.24
N VAL A 14 -19.84 -23.47 -12.76
CA VAL A 14 -19.54 -23.96 -14.09
C VAL A 14 -20.84 -24.36 -14.80
N GLU A 15 -21.05 -23.81 -16.00
CA GLU A 15 -22.19 -24.08 -16.86
C GLU A 15 -21.76 -24.85 -18.09
N LYS A 16 -22.59 -25.81 -18.52
CA LYS A 16 -22.44 -26.48 -19.82
C LYS A 16 -23.39 -25.81 -20.81
N LYS A 17 -22.87 -25.12 -21.83
CA LYS A 17 -23.68 -24.51 -22.91
C LYS A 17 -23.43 -25.17 -24.25
N LYS A 18 -24.47 -25.22 -25.09
CA LYS A 18 -24.39 -25.71 -26.46
C LYS A 18 -23.99 -24.55 -27.38
N LYS A 19 -22.87 -24.66 -28.09
CA LYS A 19 -22.40 -23.67 -29.08
C LYS A 19 -22.14 -24.41 -30.39
N GLN A 20 -22.87 -24.07 -31.46
CA GLN A 20 -22.69 -24.64 -32.80
C GLN A 20 -22.48 -26.17 -32.79
N LYS A 21 -23.48 -26.93 -32.29
CA LYS A 21 -23.51 -28.41 -32.16
C LYS A 21 -22.53 -29.05 -31.15
N THR A 22 -21.59 -28.32 -30.56
CA THR A 22 -20.69 -28.85 -29.50
C THR A 22 -21.09 -28.32 -28.12
N TRP A 23 -20.83 -29.11 -27.08
CA TRP A 23 -21.03 -28.67 -25.70
C TRP A 23 -19.73 -28.13 -25.13
N LYS A 24 -19.74 -26.91 -24.59
CA LYS A 24 -18.58 -26.31 -23.91
C LYS A 24 -18.89 -26.01 -22.45
N CYS A 25 -17.90 -26.21 -21.60
CA CYS A 25 -17.93 -25.77 -20.21
C CYS A 25 -17.54 -24.29 -20.14
N MET A 26 -18.25 -23.50 -19.35
CA MET A 26 -17.94 -22.08 -19.15
C MET A 26 -18.08 -21.74 -17.68
N ALA A 27 -17.16 -20.94 -17.17
CA ALA A 27 -17.24 -20.43 -15.81
C ALA A 27 -18.35 -19.37 -15.70
N GLY A 28 -19.13 -19.41 -14.63
CA GLY A 28 -20.22 -18.47 -14.40
C GLY A 28 -19.69 -17.11 -13.95
N LYS A 29 -19.92 -16.05 -14.74
CA LYS A 29 -19.39 -14.71 -14.45
C LYS A 29 -19.74 -14.20 -13.05
N ILE A 30 -20.99 -14.36 -12.63
CA ILE A 30 -21.45 -13.94 -11.29
C ILE A 30 -20.70 -14.69 -10.18
N ALA A 31 -20.46 -16.00 -10.37
CA ALA A 31 -19.72 -16.79 -9.40
C ALA A 31 -18.26 -16.33 -9.30
N LEU A 32 -17.61 -15.98 -10.42
CA LEU A 32 -16.25 -15.46 -10.44
C LEU A 32 -16.16 -14.10 -9.72
N THR A 33 -17.11 -13.20 -9.95
CA THR A 33 -17.18 -11.90 -9.23
C THR A 33 -17.34 -12.09 -7.71
N ILE A 34 -18.12 -13.08 -7.28
CA ILE A 34 -18.23 -13.39 -5.85
C ILE A 34 -16.92 -13.95 -5.31
N LEU A 35 -16.26 -14.83 -6.07
CA LEU A 35 -14.98 -15.39 -5.68
C LEU A 35 -13.89 -14.30 -5.57
N SER A 36 -13.81 -13.36 -6.51
CA SER A 36 -12.79 -12.30 -6.48
C SER A 36 -12.88 -11.41 -5.21
N ALA A 37 -14.08 -11.26 -4.65
CA ALA A 37 -14.31 -10.50 -3.42
C ALA A 37 -13.91 -11.24 -2.13
N ILE A 38 -13.70 -12.56 -2.16
CA ILE A 38 -13.42 -13.36 -0.95
C ILE A 38 -11.92 -13.37 -0.67
N THR A 39 -11.48 -12.50 0.22
CA THR A 39 -10.06 -12.42 0.64
C THR A 39 -9.67 -13.50 1.65
N GLN A 40 -10.65 -14.04 2.39
CA GLN A 40 -10.42 -15.06 3.42
C GLN A 40 -10.06 -16.44 2.80
N PRO A 41 -9.31 -17.29 3.53
CA PRO A 41 -9.03 -18.64 3.09
C PRO A 41 -10.31 -19.49 2.97
N VAL A 42 -10.41 -20.27 1.90
CA VAL A 42 -11.60 -21.08 1.61
C VAL A 42 -11.45 -22.53 2.07
N VAL A 43 -12.52 -23.07 2.65
CA VAL A 43 -12.74 -24.50 2.87
C VAL A 43 -13.70 -24.96 1.79
N VAL A 44 -13.27 -25.87 0.92
CA VAL A 44 -14.08 -26.35 -0.20
C VAL A 44 -14.60 -27.75 0.11
N VAL A 45 -15.92 -27.92 0.14
CA VAL A 45 -16.59 -29.22 0.32
C VAL A 45 -17.45 -29.50 -0.90
N ALA A 46 -17.19 -30.63 -1.56
CA ALA A 46 -17.93 -31.05 -2.74
C ALA A 46 -18.72 -32.34 -2.45
N ILE A 47 -20.00 -32.37 -2.84
CA ILE A 47 -20.83 -33.58 -2.81
C ILE A 47 -21.11 -34.04 -4.24
N VAL A 48 -20.72 -35.28 -4.53
CA VAL A 48 -20.87 -35.92 -5.84
C VAL A 48 -21.66 -37.21 -5.69
N GLY A 49 -22.49 -37.56 -6.68
CA GLY A 49 -23.25 -38.80 -6.64
C GLY A 49 -24.35 -38.87 -7.70
N LEU A 50 -25.03 -40.02 -7.74
CA LEU A 50 -26.15 -40.28 -8.65
C LEU A 50 -27.28 -39.26 -8.46
N TYR A 51 -28.12 -39.12 -9.47
CA TYR A 51 -29.28 -38.25 -9.37
C TYR A 51 -30.24 -38.74 -8.27
N ARG A 52 -30.92 -37.82 -7.56
CA ARG A 52 -31.91 -38.10 -6.49
C ARG A 52 -31.41 -38.80 -5.22
N THR A 53 -30.13 -38.70 -4.89
CA THR A 53 -29.58 -39.27 -3.64
C THR A 53 -29.57 -38.28 -2.46
N GLY A 54 -30.44 -37.26 -2.44
CA GLY A 54 -30.52 -36.29 -1.34
C GLY A 54 -29.34 -35.32 -1.18
N LYS A 55 -28.43 -35.22 -2.16
CA LYS A 55 -27.23 -34.35 -2.08
C LYS A 55 -27.53 -32.89 -1.73
N SER A 56 -28.53 -32.29 -2.40
CA SER A 56 -28.91 -30.89 -2.17
C SER A 56 -29.46 -30.68 -0.75
N TYR A 57 -30.17 -31.67 -0.19
CA TYR A 57 -30.66 -31.63 1.18
C TYR A 57 -29.49 -31.58 2.19
N LEU A 58 -28.52 -32.49 2.05
CA LEU A 58 -27.32 -32.48 2.90
C LEU A 58 -26.51 -31.18 2.77
N MET A 59 -26.47 -30.58 1.58
CA MET A 59 -25.78 -29.31 1.38
C MET A 59 -26.50 -28.13 2.03
N ASN A 60 -27.84 -28.12 2.00
CA ASN A 60 -28.63 -27.12 2.71
C ASN A 60 -28.43 -27.24 4.23
N LYS A 61 -28.35 -28.48 4.75
CA LYS A 61 -27.98 -28.73 6.15
C LYS A 61 -26.56 -28.24 6.49
N LEU A 62 -25.57 -28.48 5.63
CA LEU A 62 -24.21 -27.94 5.80
C LEU A 62 -24.16 -26.40 5.72
N ALA A 63 -25.08 -25.79 4.97
CA ALA A 63 -25.19 -24.34 4.91
C ALA A 63 -25.97 -23.73 6.10
N GLY A 64 -26.55 -24.56 6.97
CA GLY A 64 -27.43 -24.11 8.04
C GLY A 64 -28.73 -23.47 7.53
N LYS A 65 -29.17 -23.80 6.31
CA LYS A 65 -30.37 -23.22 5.69
C LYS A 65 -31.42 -24.29 5.42
N SER A 66 -32.70 -23.95 5.64
CA SER A 66 -33.84 -24.78 5.22
C SER A 66 -34.08 -24.71 3.71
N LYS A 67 -33.80 -23.54 3.10
CA LYS A 67 -33.90 -23.31 1.65
C LYS A 67 -32.58 -22.80 1.10
N GLY A 68 -32.09 -23.48 0.07
CA GLY A 68 -30.83 -23.16 -0.58
C GLY A 68 -30.77 -23.73 -1.98
N PHE A 69 -30.00 -24.80 -2.18
CA PHE A 69 -30.01 -25.55 -3.42
C PHE A 69 -31.40 -26.16 -3.63
N SER A 70 -32.03 -25.89 -4.78
CA SER A 70 -33.35 -26.44 -5.11
C SER A 70 -33.32 -27.98 -5.09
N LEU A 71 -34.23 -28.59 -4.32
CA LEU A 71 -34.44 -30.03 -4.36
C LEU A 71 -35.26 -30.37 -5.62
N GLY A 72 -34.67 -31.06 -6.60
CA GLY A 72 -35.41 -31.51 -7.78
C GLY A 72 -36.45 -32.57 -7.43
N SER A 73 -37.59 -32.58 -8.13
CA SER A 73 -38.65 -33.57 -7.91
C SER A 73 -38.19 -35.00 -8.23
N THR A 74 -38.85 -35.99 -7.62
CA THR A 74 -38.63 -37.43 -7.87
C THR A 74 -38.90 -37.84 -9.32
N VAL A 75 -39.31 -36.92 -10.22
CA VAL A 75 -39.62 -37.20 -11.64
C VAL A 75 -38.87 -36.31 -12.67
N GLN A 76 -38.42 -35.08 -12.35
CA GLN A 76 -37.66 -34.20 -13.28
C GLN A 76 -36.26 -33.79 -12.76
N SER A 77 -35.25 -33.68 -13.63
CA SER A 77 -33.84 -33.40 -13.23
C SER A 77 -33.48 -31.91 -13.23
N HIS A 78 -33.31 -31.32 -12.06
CA HIS A 78 -33.03 -29.88 -11.89
C HIS A 78 -31.77 -29.57 -11.05
N THR A 79 -30.58 -30.01 -11.46
CA THR A 79 -29.36 -29.51 -10.80
C THR A 79 -28.23 -29.33 -11.82
N ARG A 80 -27.94 -28.07 -12.16
CA ARG A 80 -26.69 -27.62 -12.78
C ARG A 80 -25.59 -27.61 -11.71
N ALA A 81 -24.30 -27.66 -12.07
CA ALA A 81 -23.20 -27.64 -11.10
C ALA A 81 -23.21 -26.33 -10.30
N SER A 82 -23.82 -26.35 -9.13
CA SER A 82 -24.15 -25.15 -8.35
C SER A 82 -23.20 -25.07 -7.16
N GLY A 83 -22.67 -23.87 -6.93
CA GLY A 83 -21.87 -23.51 -5.78
C GLY A 83 -22.67 -22.63 -4.82
N LEU A 84 -22.51 -22.85 -3.53
CA LEU A 84 -23.01 -21.97 -2.48
C LEU A 84 -21.82 -21.50 -1.66
N VAL A 85 -21.69 -20.19 -1.51
CA VAL A 85 -20.65 -19.56 -0.69
C VAL A 85 -21.31 -19.10 0.61
N CYS A 86 -20.70 -19.40 1.76
CA CYS A 86 -21.19 -18.99 3.08
C CYS A 86 -20.03 -18.78 4.08
N ALA A 87 -20.28 -18.05 5.16
CA ALA A 87 -19.36 -17.96 6.29
C ALA A 87 -19.21 -19.34 6.96
N HIS A 88 -18.00 -19.69 7.43
CA HIS A 88 -17.79 -20.99 8.04
C HIS A 88 -18.36 -21.04 9.48
N PRO A 89 -19.30 -21.97 9.80
CA PRO A 89 -20.05 -21.94 11.07
C PRO A 89 -19.20 -22.01 12.35
N GLN A 90 -18.07 -22.73 12.31
CA GLN A 90 -17.17 -22.90 13.46
C GLN A 90 -15.85 -22.10 13.36
N LYS A 91 -15.56 -21.41 12.25
CA LYS A 91 -14.24 -20.80 11.97
C LYS A 91 -14.44 -19.38 11.42
N PRO A 92 -14.46 -18.33 12.26
CA PRO A 92 -14.94 -16.99 11.88
C PRO A 92 -14.10 -16.28 10.80
N ASN A 93 -12.86 -16.71 10.58
CA ASN A 93 -11.95 -16.14 9.56
C ASN A 93 -11.81 -17.04 8.32
N ARG A 94 -12.82 -17.86 8.02
CA ARG A 94 -12.82 -18.75 6.85
C ARG A 94 -14.16 -18.71 6.15
N THR A 95 -14.09 -18.91 4.84
CA THR A 95 -15.27 -19.05 3.99
C THR A 95 -15.48 -20.51 3.63
N LEU A 96 -16.71 -21.00 3.74
CA LEU A 96 -17.11 -22.34 3.32
C LEU A 96 -17.71 -22.27 1.92
N VAL A 97 -17.11 -23.00 0.98
CA VAL A 97 -17.58 -23.13 -0.40
C VAL A 97 -18.12 -24.54 -0.59
N LEU A 98 -19.43 -24.62 -0.82
CA LEU A 98 -20.19 -25.86 -0.98
C LEU A 98 -20.47 -26.09 -2.47
N LEU A 99 -19.93 -27.17 -3.05
CA LEU A 99 -20.08 -27.53 -4.46
C LEU A 99 -20.94 -28.78 -4.65
N THR A 100 -21.99 -28.68 -5.47
CA THR A 100 -22.80 -29.83 -5.87
C THR A 100 -22.52 -30.23 -7.32
N LEU A 101 -22.18 -31.50 -7.55
CA LEU A 101 -21.92 -32.03 -8.89
C LEU A 101 -22.85 -33.20 -9.23
N ARG A 102 -23.28 -33.26 -10.48
CA ARG A 102 -24.02 -34.39 -11.06
C ARG A 102 -23.04 -35.35 -11.72
N ARG A 103 -23.19 -36.65 -11.46
CA ARG A 103 -22.64 -37.70 -12.33
C ARG A 103 -23.67 -38.09 -13.39
N LEU A 104 -23.27 -38.12 -14.66
CA LEU A 104 -24.01 -38.83 -15.72
C LEU A 104 -23.75 -40.32 -15.54
N GLY A 105 -24.77 -41.16 -15.68
CA GLY A 105 -24.70 -42.60 -15.38
C GLY A 105 -23.55 -43.30 -16.11
N CYS A 106 -22.97 -44.32 -15.47
CA CYS A 106 -21.96 -45.17 -16.09
C CYS A 106 -22.58 -45.95 -17.25
N GLY A 107 -21.90 -45.91 -18.40
CA GLY A 107 -22.22 -46.79 -19.53
C GLY A 107 -21.95 -48.25 -19.17
N GLU A 108 -22.79 -49.12 -19.71
CA GLU A 108 -22.66 -50.57 -19.61
C GLU A 108 -21.45 -51.03 -20.42
N GLY A 109 -20.64 -51.90 -19.83
CA GLY A 109 -19.44 -52.44 -20.47
C GLY A 109 -19.00 -53.72 -19.80
N THR A 110 -18.88 -54.74 -20.64
CA THR A 110 -18.66 -56.17 -20.37
C THR A 110 -17.22 -56.52 -19.99
N SER A 111 -16.96 -57.83 -19.81
CA SER A 111 -16.00 -58.48 -18.92
C SER A 111 -14.50 -58.13 -19.03
N GLU A 112 -13.97 -57.63 -17.89
CA GLU A 112 -12.75 -58.09 -17.20
C GLU A 112 -13.01 -57.92 -15.68
N LYS A 113 -13.81 -58.85 -15.12
CA LYS A 113 -14.61 -58.63 -13.89
C LYS A 113 -13.79 -58.24 -12.65
N ASP A 114 -12.66 -58.87 -12.42
CA ASP A 114 -11.83 -58.59 -11.24
C ASP A 114 -11.09 -57.26 -11.37
N LYS A 115 -10.65 -56.88 -12.57
CA LYS A 115 -10.01 -55.57 -12.80
C LYS A 115 -11.04 -54.44 -12.67
N MET A 116 -12.23 -54.61 -13.23
CA MET A 116 -13.35 -53.66 -13.06
C MET A 116 -13.81 -53.54 -11.59
N PHE A 117 -13.75 -54.62 -10.82
CA PHE A 117 -14.09 -54.62 -9.40
C PHE A 117 -13.00 -53.97 -8.54
N ASN A 118 -11.73 -54.29 -8.79
CA ASN A 118 -10.61 -53.84 -7.96
C ASN A 118 -10.15 -52.42 -8.27
N LEU A 119 -10.23 -51.98 -9.53
CA LEU A 119 -9.70 -50.67 -9.95
C LEU A 119 -10.36 -49.49 -9.21
N PRO A 120 -11.70 -49.36 -9.11
CA PRO A 120 -12.31 -48.26 -8.35
C PRO A 120 -11.91 -48.28 -6.86
N ARG A 121 -11.83 -49.47 -6.26
CA ARG A 121 -11.41 -49.63 -4.85
C ARG A 121 -9.96 -49.20 -4.65
N LEU A 122 -9.08 -49.59 -5.56
CA LEU A 122 -7.67 -49.21 -5.54
C LEU A 122 -7.51 -47.70 -5.69
N CYS A 123 -8.22 -47.07 -6.64
CA CYS A 123 -8.21 -45.62 -6.84
C CYS A 123 -8.69 -44.88 -5.59
N ILE A 124 -9.76 -45.33 -4.94
CA ILE A 124 -10.26 -44.72 -3.70
C ILE A 124 -9.22 -44.83 -2.57
N ARG A 125 -8.57 -46.00 -2.44
CA ARG A 125 -7.56 -46.24 -1.41
C ARG A 125 -6.29 -45.42 -1.63
N LYS A 126 -5.81 -45.33 -2.88
CA LYS A 126 -4.56 -44.66 -3.26
C LYS A 126 -4.68 -43.14 -3.38
N PHE A 127 -5.73 -42.62 -4.02
CA PHE A 127 -5.80 -41.19 -4.36
C PHE A 127 -6.36 -40.29 -3.25
N PHE A 128 -7.13 -40.86 -2.32
CA PHE A 128 -7.68 -40.09 -1.21
C PHE A 128 -6.91 -40.44 0.06
N PRO A 129 -6.26 -39.48 0.75
CA PRO A 129 -5.46 -39.79 1.95
C PRO A 129 -6.33 -40.14 3.16
N ASN A 130 -7.48 -39.47 3.32
CA ASN A 130 -8.43 -39.71 4.40
C ASN A 130 -9.77 -40.21 3.85
N LYS A 131 -10.36 -41.21 4.52
CA LYS A 131 -11.63 -41.82 4.14
C LYS A 131 -12.49 -41.95 5.39
N LYS A 132 -13.75 -41.53 5.29
CA LYS A 132 -14.75 -41.63 6.37
C LYS A 132 -16.07 -42.07 5.75
N CYS A 133 -16.77 -42.98 6.42
CA CYS A 133 -18.09 -43.45 6.02
C CYS A 133 -19.14 -42.93 6.99
N PHE A 134 -20.29 -42.51 6.46
CA PHE A 134 -21.49 -42.14 7.21
C PHE A 134 -22.65 -42.94 6.65
N ILE A 135 -23.51 -43.41 7.54
CA ILE A 135 -24.75 -44.12 7.21
C ILE A 135 -25.89 -43.17 7.54
N PHE A 136 -26.90 -43.16 6.68
CA PHE A 136 -28.10 -42.36 6.85
C PHE A 136 -29.32 -43.26 6.72
N ASP A 137 -30.13 -43.27 7.78
CA ASP A 137 -31.43 -43.91 7.73
C ASP A 137 -32.39 -43.13 6.84
N ARG A 138 -33.54 -43.75 6.53
CA ARG A 138 -34.52 -43.09 5.68
C ARG A 138 -35.12 -41.91 6.45
N PRO A 139 -35.09 -40.68 5.92
CA PRO A 139 -35.47 -39.48 6.68
C PRO A 139 -36.95 -39.41 7.05
N THR A 140 -37.82 -40.00 6.23
CA THR A 140 -39.28 -40.03 6.47
C THR A 140 -39.93 -41.11 5.59
N GLN A 141 -41.24 -41.29 5.73
CA GLN A 141 -42.03 -42.24 4.93
C GLN A 141 -41.98 -41.87 3.43
N ARG A 142 -42.09 -42.89 2.56
CA ARG A 142 -41.93 -42.76 1.10
C ARG A 142 -42.86 -41.70 0.48
N LYS A 143 -44.07 -41.54 1.03
CA LYS A 143 -45.09 -40.57 0.56
C LYS A 143 -44.69 -39.11 0.82
N GLN A 144 -43.86 -38.86 1.84
CA GLN A 144 -43.47 -37.51 2.27
C GLN A 144 -42.09 -37.07 1.73
N LEU A 145 -41.33 -37.98 1.09
CA LEU A 145 -40.00 -37.68 0.54
C LEU A 145 -40.00 -36.57 -0.52
N SER A 146 -41.11 -36.36 -1.24
CA SER A 146 -41.23 -35.25 -2.21
C SER A 146 -41.27 -33.88 -1.54
N ARG A 147 -41.71 -33.82 -0.28
CA ARG A 147 -41.85 -32.59 0.52
C ARG A 147 -40.75 -32.47 1.57
N LEU A 148 -39.65 -33.22 1.45
CA LEU A 148 -38.57 -33.27 2.43
C LEU A 148 -37.96 -31.88 2.76
N GLU A 149 -38.04 -30.91 1.84
CA GLU A 149 -37.59 -29.53 2.08
C GLU A 149 -38.51 -28.74 3.02
N GLU A 150 -39.80 -29.10 3.07
CA GLU A 150 -40.82 -28.42 3.87
C GLU A 150 -40.94 -28.98 5.29
N LEU A 151 -40.49 -30.22 5.49
CA LEU A 151 -40.58 -30.90 6.78
C LEU A 151 -39.58 -30.31 7.77
N ARG A 152 -40.03 -30.12 9.00
CA ARG A 152 -39.17 -29.73 10.12
C ARG A 152 -38.46 -30.95 10.70
N ASP A 153 -37.37 -30.72 11.44
CA ASP A 153 -36.56 -31.80 12.01
C ASP A 153 -37.35 -32.70 12.99
N VAL A 154 -38.41 -32.18 13.62
CA VAL A 154 -39.31 -32.96 14.48
C VAL A 154 -40.23 -33.91 13.72
N GLU A 155 -40.40 -33.71 12.41
CA GLU A 155 -41.22 -34.54 11.53
C GLU A 155 -40.39 -35.59 10.78
N LEU A 156 -39.07 -35.58 11.01
CA LEU A 156 -38.12 -36.53 10.45
C LEU A 156 -37.79 -37.61 11.47
N ASP A 157 -37.29 -38.73 10.95
CA ASP A 157 -36.72 -39.78 11.78
C ASP A 157 -35.59 -39.22 12.66
N SER A 158 -35.67 -39.47 13.98
CA SER A 158 -34.74 -38.90 14.95
C SER A 158 -33.30 -39.38 14.74
N GLU A 159 -33.13 -40.61 14.30
CA GLU A 159 -31.81 -41.20 14.04
C GLU A 159 -31.20 -40.56 12.79
N PHE A 160 -31.99 -40.36 11.72
CA PHE A 160 -31.54 -39.61 10.55
C PHE A 160 -31.10 -38.17 10.89
N VAL A 161 -31.88 -37.45 11.72
CA VAL A 161 -31.53 -36.08 12.14
C VAL A 161 -30.22 -36.08 12.93
N HIS A 162 -30.06 -37.04 13.85
CA HIS A 162 -28.83 -37.19 14.62
C HIS A 162 -27.62 -37.50 13.72
N GLN A 163 -27.75 -38.44 12.79
CA GLN A 163 -26.72 -38.80 11.81
C GLN A 163 -26.34 -37.62 10.92
N ALA A 164 -27.31 -36.83 10.46
CA ALA A 164 -27.08 -35.61 9.68
C ALA A 164 -26.33 -34.53 10.49
N ALA A 165 -26.67 -34.36 11.77
CA ALA A 165 -25.97 -33.45 12.66
C ALA A 165 -24.51 -33.89 12.90
N LEU A 166 -24.29 -35.17 13.18
CA LEU A 166 -22.94 -35.75 13.32
C LEU A 166 -22.09 -35.57 12.05
N PHE A 167 -22.70 -35.81 10.89
CA PHE A 167 -22.07 -35.56 9.60
C PHE A 167 -21.63 -34.09 9.46
N CYS A 168 -22.53 -33.14 9.72
CA CYS A 168 -22.22 -31.71 9.62
C CYS A 168 -21.11 -31.30 10.60
N ALA A 169 -21.21 -31.71 11.86
CA ALA A 169 -20.21 -31.44 12.89
C ALA A 169 -18.82 -31.98 12.50
N TYR A 170 -18.77 -33.20 11.96
CA TYR A 170 -17.53 -33.78 11.47
C TYR A 170 -16.92 -32.96 10.32
N ILE A 171 -17.73 -32.55 9.35
CA ILE A 171 -17.25 -31.75 8.20
C ILE A 171 -16.71 -30.39 8.66
N PHE A 172 -17.40 -29.68 9.55
CA PHE A 172 -16.94 -28.37 10.02
C PHE A 172 -15.64 -28.47 10.83
N SER A 173 -15.49 -29.54 11.62
CA SER A 173 -14.32 -29.77 12.45
C SER A 173 -13.11 -30.20 11.60
N ASN A 174 -13.29 -31.22 10.76
CA ASN A 174 -12.20 -31.92 10.09
C ASN A 174 -11.84 -31.37 8.70
N SER A 175 -12.74 -30.64 8.03
CA SER A 175 -12.42 -30.04 6.73
C SER A 175 -11.33 -28.99 6.89
N LYS A 176 -10.25 -29.19 6.14
CA LYS A 176 -9.09 -28.30 6.10
C LYS A 176 -9.31 -27.21 5.05
N THR A 177 -8.68 -26.06 5.27
CA THR A 177 -8.57 -25.02 4.25
C THR A 177 -7.90 -25.63 3.02
N LYS A 178 -8.41 -25.30 1.83
CA LYS A 178 -7.83 -25.77 0.58
C LYS A 178 -6.43 -25.19 0.42
N THR A 179 -5.45 -26.04 0.13
CA THR A 179 -4.06 -25.66 -0.11
C THR A 179 -3.59 -26.14 -1.48
N LEU A 180 -2.65 -25.39 -2.07
CA LEU A 180 -1.85 -25.81 -3.22
C LEU A 180 -0.47 -26.30 -2.75
N SER A 181 0.39 -26.72 -3.68
CA SER A 181 1.79 -27.06 -3.41
C SER A 181 2.50 -25.91 -2.68
N GLY A 182 3.44 -26.24 -1.78
CA GLY A 182 4.11 -25.25 -0.94
C GLY A 182 3.25 -24.69 0.21
N GLY A 183 2.08 -25.26 0.49
CA GLY A 183 1.24 -24.83 1.63
C GLY A 183 0.45 -23.54 1.39
N ILE A 184 0.38 -23.08 0.15
CA ILE A 184 -0.34 -21.88 -0.26
C ILE A 184 -1.83 -22.07 0.02
N LYS A 185 -2.37 -21.30 0.97
CA LYS A 185 -3.80 -21.32 1.30
C LYS A 185 -4.60 -20.66 0.18
N VAL A 186 -5.58 -21.37 -0.36
CA VAL A 186 -6.46 -20.86 -1.40
C VAL A 186 -7.48 -19.90 -0.77
N ASN A 187 -7.63 -18.72 -1.35
CA ASN A 187 -8.70 -17.76 -1.10
C ASN A 187 -9.61 -17.67 -2.33
N GLY A 188 -10.52 -16.71 -2.36
CA GLY A 188 -11.44 -16.49 -3.47
C GLY A 188 -10.77 -16.24 -4.82
N PRO A 189 -9.94 -15.19 -4.99
CA PRO A 189 -9.22 -14.93 -6.23
C PRO A 189 -8.38 -16.12 -6.72
N ARG A 190 -7.70 -16.83 -5.80
CA ARG A 190 -6.95 -18.05 -6.14
C ARG A 190 -7.86 -19.14 -6.68
N LEU A 191 -9.03 -19.34 -6.07
CA LEU A 191 -10.02 -20.31 -6.52
C LEU A 191 -10.62 -19.92 -7.88
N GLU A 192 -10.85 -18.64 -8.11
CA GLU A 192 -11.29 -18.09 -9.40
C GLU A 192 -10.30 -18.44 -10.51
N THR A 193 -9.00 -18.14 -10.32
CA THR A 193 -7.95 -18.50 -11.27
C THR A 193 -7.93 -19.99 -11.56
N LEU A 194 -7.98 -20.84 -10.52
CA LEU A 194 -8.01 -22.31 -10.70
C LEU A 194 -9.22 -22.76 -11.54
N VAL A 195 -10.41 -22.21 -11.28
CA VAL A 195 -11.62 -22.54 -12.04
C VAL A 195 -11.46 -22.12 -13.51
N LEU A 196 -10.94 -20.92 -13.76
CA LEU A 196 -10.70 -20.42 -15.12
C LEU A 196 -9.69 -21.30 -15.86
N THR A 197 -8.54 -21.60 -15.24
CA THR A 197 -7.49 -22.43 -15.85
C THR A 197 -8.02 -23.82 -16.20
N TYR A 198 -8.74 -24.48 -15.27
CA TYR A 198 -9.29 -25.81 -15.53
C TYR A 198 -10.42 -25.82 -16.56
N VAL A 199 -11.34 -24.85 -16.51
CA VAL A 199 -12.42 -24.76 -17.49
C VAL A 199 -11.87 -24.44 -18.88
N SER A 200 -10.83 -23.60 -18.97
CA SER A 200 -10.15 -23.28 -20.22
C SER A 200 -9.50 -24.52 -20.83
N ALA A 201 -8.71 -25.28 -20.04
CA ALA A 201 -8.08 -26.53 -20.49
C ALA A 201 -9.12 -27.54 -21.01
N ILE A 202 -10.20 -27.77 -20.26
CA ILE A 202 -11.28 -28.69 -20.68
C ILE A 202 -11.93 -28.20 -21.98
N SER A 203 -12.05 -26.88 -22.17
CA SER A 203 -12.72 -26.29 -23.32
C SER A 203 -11.84 -26.21 -24.57
N SER A 204 -10.51 -26.21 -24.40
CA SER A 204 -9.53 -26.34 -25.49
C SER A 204 -9.30 -27.80 -25.89
N GLY A 205 -9.68 -28.77 -25.04
CA GLY A 205 -9.45 -30.19 -25.25
C GLY A 205 -8.19 -30.71 -24.55
N ASP A 206 -7.50 -29.85 -23.80
CA ASP A 206 -6.34 -30.20 -23.00
C ASP A 206 -6.74 -30.83 -21.66
N LEU A 207 -5.79 -31.52 -21.02
CA LEU A 207 -5.97 -32.09 -19.69
C LEU A 207 -5.76 -31.02 -18.60
N PRO A 208 -6.67 -30.91 -17.60
CA PRO A 208 -6.42 -30.10 -16.42
C PRO A 208 -5.15 -30.56 -15.68
N CYS A 209 -4.15 -29.69 -15.64
CA CYS A 209 -2.86 -29.95 -15.00
C CYS A 209 -2.72 -29.09 -13.74
N MET A 210 -2.42 -29.73 -12.60
CA MET A 210 -2.27 -29.03 -11.31
C MET A 210 -1.08 -28.07 -11.34
N GLU A 211 0.03 -28.49 -11.94
CA GLU A 211 1.26 -27.72 -12.05
C GLU A 211 1.04 -26.46 -12.89
N ASN A 212 0.39 -26.59 -14.05
CA ASN A 212 0.07 -25.45 -14.92
C ASN A 212 -0.85 -24.45 -14.20
N ALA A 213 -1.79 -24.94 -13.40
CA ALA A 213 -2.69 -24.08 -12.63
C ALA A 213 -1.97 -23.32 -11.50
N VAL A 214 -0.97 -23.95 -10.87
CA VAL A 214 -0.12 -23.28 -9.87
C VAL A 214 0.83 -22.28 -10.52
N LEU A 215 1.41 -22.60 -11.68
CA LEU A 215 2.26 -21.67 -12.44
C LEU A 215 1.50 -20.43 -12.89
N ALA A 216 0.32 -20.61 -13.50
CA ALA A 216 -0.54 -19.49 -13.90
C ALA A 216 -0.92 -18.60 -12.71
N LEU A 217 -1.17 -19.20 -11.54
CA LEU A 217 -1.43 -18.45 -10.32
C LEU A 217 -0.20 -17.67 -9.85
N ALA A 218 0.98 -18.29 -9.88
CA ALA A 218 2.23 -17.64 -9.50
C ALA A 218 2.56 -16.46 -10.42
N GLU A 219 2.37 -16.58 -11.72
CA GLU A 219 2.58 -15.50 -12.69
C GLU A 219 1.67 -14.29 -12.40
N ILE A 220 0.38 -14.52 -12.15
CA ILE A 220 -0.59 -13.46 -11.83
C ILE A 220 -0.21 -12.75 -10.52
N GLU A 221 0.08 -13.51 -9.46
CA GLU A 221 0.39 -12.94 -8.15
C GLU A 221 1.74 -12.22 -8.14
N ASN A 222 2.76 -12.79 -8.77
CA ASN A 222 4.10 -12.19 -8.83
C ASN A 222 4.07 -10.90 -9.67
N SER A 223 3.34 -10.89 -10.78
CA SER A 223 3.16 -9.68 -11.60
C SER A 223 2.48 -8.56 -10.79
N ALA A 224 1.41 -8.88 -10.07
CA ALA A 224 0.74 -7.93 -9.19
C ALA A 224 1.64 -7.44 -8.04
N ALA A 225 2.48 -8.31 -7.48
CA ALA A 225 3.44 -7.95 -6.45
C ALA A 225 4.51 -6.97 -6.97
N VAL A 226 5.03 -7.18 -8.19
CA VAL A 226 5.98 -6.26 -8.83
C VAL A 226 5.33 -4.89 -9.05
N GLN A 227 4.11 -4.83 -9.59
CA GLN A 227 3.39 -3.57 -9.78
C GLN A 227 3.17 -2.82 -8.45
N LYS A 228 2.81 -3.55 -7.39
CA LYS A 228 2.67 -2.98 -6.05
C LYS A 228 3.98 -2.44 -5.49
N ALA A 229 5.09 -3.14 -5.73
CA ALA A 229 6.41 -2.72 -5.31
C ALA A 229 6.86 -1.44 -6.03
N ILE A 230 6.64 -1.35 -7.35
CA ILE A 230 6.93 -0.16 -8.15
C ILE A 230 6.13 1.03 -7.65
N ALA A 231 4.79 0.88 -7.50
CA ALA A 231 3.95 1.97 -7.02
C ALA A 231 4.35 2.47 -5.63
N HIS A 232 4.75 1.55 -4.74
CA HIS A 232 5.25 1.90 -3.41
C HIS A 232 6.60 2.63 -3.47
N TYR A 233 7.51 2.21 -4.37
CA TYR A 233 8.78 2.89 -4.60
C TYR A 233 8.56 4.32 -5.11
N ASP A 234 7.73 4.50 -6.14
CA ASP A 234 7.45 5.82 -6.71
C ASP A 234 6.86 6.77 -5.67
N GLN A 235 5.89 6.28 -4.88
CA GLN A 235 5.29 7.06 -3.78
C GLN A 235 6.34 7.54 -2.77
N GLN A 236 7.29 6.69 -2.38
CA GLN A 236 8.34 7.08 -1.44
C GLN A 236 9.34 8.06 -2.05
N MET A 237 9.69 7.88 -3.32
CA MET A 237 10.59 8.78 -4.03
C MET A 237 9.97 10.17 -4.20
N ASP A 238 8.69 10.25 -4.51
CA ASP A 238 7.94 11.52 -4.59
C ASP A 238 7.90 12.24 -3.24
N GLN A 239 7.62 11.51 -2.15
CA GLN A 239 7.64 12.09 -0.80
C GLN A 239 9.03 12.64 -0.44
N LYS A 240 10.10 11.91 -0.78
CA LYS A 240 11.48 12.36 -0.53
C LYS A 240 11.83 13.59 -1.37
N ALA A 241 11.41 13.65 -2.64
CA ALA A 241 11.60 14.81 -3.49
C ALA A 241 10.88 16.06 -2.95
N GLN A 242 9.64 15.90 -2.47
CA GLN A 242 8.89 16.99 -1.85
C GLN A 242 9.54 17.50 -0.55
N LEU A 243 10.05 16.60 0.28
CA LEU A 243 10.77 16.96 1.50
C LEU A 243 12.05 17.75 1.20
N ASN A 244 12.83 17.32 0.21
CA ASN A 244 14.03 18.04 -0.23
C ASN A 244 13.69 19.44 -0.74
N LYS A 245 12.64 19.57 -1.57
CA LYS A 245 12.18 20.88 -2.05
C LYS A 245 11.79 21.81 -0.89
N LYS A 246 10.99 21.32 0.08
CA LYS A 246 10.63 22.10 1.27
C LYS A 246 11.86 22.51 2.07
N ARG A 247 12.82 21.61 2.28
CA ARG A 247 14.08 21.91 2.97
C ARG A 247 14.83 23.03 2.26
N ASP A 248 14.98 22.93 0.93
CA ASP A 248 15.72 23.91 0.14
C ASP A 248 15.03 25.28 0.15
N ASP A 249 13.69 25.32 0.10
CA ASP A 249 12.90 26.55 0.23
C ASP A 249 13.07 27.18 1.63
N PHE A 250 13.04 26.37 2.71
CA PHE A 250 13.33 26.83 4.07
C PHE A 250 14.74 27.38 4.21
N CYS A 251 15.75 26.71 3.64
CA CYS A 251 17.14 27.16 3.67
C CYS A 251 17.30 28.51 2.94
N LYS A 252 16.67 28.67 1.77
CA LYS A 252 16.69 29.95 1.03
C LYS A 252 16.03 31.07 1.81
N GLN A 253 14.87 30.81 2.43
CA GLN A 253 14.17 31.80 3.24
C GLN A 253 15.00 32.21 4.46
N ASN A 254 15.57 31.24 5.19
CA ASN A 254 16.42 31.51 6.36
C ASN A 254 17.68 32.30 6.00
N LEU A 255 18.30 32.00 4.84
CA LEU A 255 19.45 32.75 4.35
C LEU A 255 19.06 34.21 4.05
N LYS A 256 17.92 34.42 3.40
CA LYS A 256 17.41 35.75 3.04
C LYS A 256 17.06 36.56 4.29
N GLU A 257 16.26 36.00 5.20
CA GLU A 257 15.86 36.69 6.43
C GLU A 257 17.06 37.03 7.32
N SER A 258 18.06 36.12 7.40
CA SER A 258 19.31 36.42 8.09
C SER A 258 20.08 37.57 7.43
N SER A 259 20.15 37.58 6.09
CA SER A 259 20.82 38.66 5.34
C SER A 259 20.13 40.00 5.56
N ASP A 260 18.81 40.05 5.41
CA ASP A 260 18.00 41.25 5.55
C ASP A 260 18.08 41.81 6.97
N ARG A 261 18.04 40.94 7.98
CA ARG A 261 18.23 41.33 9.39
C ARG A 261 19.63 41.88 9.66
N CYS A 262 20.69 41.21 9.19
CA CYS A 262 22.05 41.71 9.37
C CYS A 262 22.23 43.08 8.71
N LYS A 263 21.73 43.29 7.50
CA LYS A 263 21.78 44.59 6.81
C LYS A 263 21.02 45.67 7.58
N ALA A 264 19.84 45.36 8.09
CA ALA A 264 19.04 46.30 8.89
C ALA A 264 19.77 46.71 10.18
N LEU A 265 20.32 45.73 10.92
CA LEU A 265 21.08 45.97 12.15
C LEU A 265 22.35 46.78 11.88
N LEU A 266 23.06 46.49 10.79
CA LEU A 266 24.25 47.25 10.41
C LEU A 266 23.92 48.71 10.10
N LYS A 267 22.83 48.95 9.37
CA LYS A 267 22.38 50.31 9.11
C LYS A 267 22.04 51.01 10.43
N ASP A 268 21.19 50.41 11.25
CA ASP A 268 20.71 51.01 12.51
C ASP A 268 21.87 51.35 13.48
N ILE A 269 22.74 50.39 13.76
CA ILE A 269 23.83 50.54 14.74
C ILE A 269 24.88 51.54 14.25
N PHE A 270 25.24 51.52 12.97
CA PHE A 270 26.31 52.36 12.43
C PHE A 270 25.85 53.73 11.89
N THR A 271 24.54 54.01 11.83
CA THR A 271 24.02 55.33 11.40
C THR A 271 24.61 56.46 12.26
N THR A 272 24.71 56.24 13.58
CA THR A 272 25.28 57.21 14.53
C THR A 272 26.76 57.53 14.25
N LEU A 273 27.52 56.54 13.78
CA LEU A 273 28.92 56.73 13.39
C LEU A 273 29.01 57.56 12.09
N GLU A 274 28.20 57.23 11.08
CA GLU A 274 28.17 57.95 9.81
C GLU A 274 27.80 59.43 9.99
N GLU A 275 26.82 59.72 10.85
CA GLU A 275 26.42 61.09 11.19
C GLU A 275 27.52 61.83 11.96
N GLY A 276 28.16 61.18 12.92
CA GLY A 276 29.28 61.76 13.68
C GLY A 276 30.48 62.11 12.81
N VAL A 277 30.78 61.31 11.79
CA VAL A 277 31.82 61.63 10.80
C VAL A 277 31.40 62.81 9.93
N LYS A 278 30.16 62.84 9.43
CA LYS A 278 29.64 63.96 8.61
C LYS A 278 29.63 65.29 9.37
N GLN A 279 29.37 65.26 10.67
CA GLN A 279 29.37 66.43 11.55
C GLN A 279 30.79 66.83 12.00
N GLY A 280 31.83 66.10 11.60
CA GLY A 280 33.22 66.42 11.92
C GLY A 280 33.63 66.18 13.37
N VAL A 281 32.90 65.32 14.11
CA VAL A 281 33.17 65.02 15.53
C VAL A 281 34.58 64.45 15.73
N TYR A 282 35.05 63.66 14.76
CA TYR A 282 36.36 63.01 14.77
C TYR A 282 37.46 63.83 14.06
N SER A 283 37.15 65.03 13.58
CA SER A 283 38.11 65.91 12.86
C SER A 283 38.86 66.83 13.82
N LYS A 284 39.51 66.25 14.84
CA LYS A 284 40.25 66.94 15.92
C LYS A 284 41.54 66.16 16.24
N PRO A 285 42.56 66.77 16.88
CA PRO A 285 43.78 66.04 17.25
C PRO A 285 43.44 64.84 18.16
N GLY A 286 43.86 63.64 17.77
CA GLY A 286 43.55 62.35 18.40
C GLY A 286 42.20 61.75 17.98
N GLY A 287 41.53 62.31 16.98
CA GLY A 287 40.20 61.93 16.54
C GLY A 287 40.12 60.50 15.97
N TYR A 288 41.20 59.98 15.39
CA TYR A 288 41.26 58.60 14.92
C TYR A 288 41.18 57.59 16.07
N ARG A 289 41.80 57.89 17.22
CA ARG A 289 41.68 57.03 18.42
C ARG A 289 40.24 56.96 18.91
N LEU A 290 39.55 58.10 18.98
CA LEU A 290 38.13 58.18 19.36
C LEU A 290 37.23 57.45 18.36
N PHE A 291 37.52 57.56 17.07
CA PHE A 291 36.82 56.83 16.00
C PHE A 291 36.97 55.31 16.16
N MET A 292 38.18 54.84 16.44
CA MET A 292 38.46 53.41 16.66
C MET A 292 37.77 52.85 17.90
N GLU A 293 37.74 53.59 19.00
CA GLU A 293 37.01 53.21 20.21
C GLU A 293 35.50 53.10 19.93
N LYS A 294 34.92 54.07 19.20
CA LYS A 294 33.51 54.03 18.82
C LYS A 294 33.18 52.84 17.93
N ILE A 295 34.02 52.52 16.95
CA ILE A 295 33.85 51.34 16.09
C ILE A 295 33.87 50.05 16.92
N GLN A 296 34.78 49.92 17.88
CA GLN A 296 34.84 48.74 18.74
C GLN A 296 33.60 48.61 19.64
N GLU A 297 33.08 49.72 20.14
CA GLU A 297 31.83 49.76 20.90
C GLU A 297 30.64 49.28 20.05
N LEU A 298 30.46 49.86 18.86
CA LEU A 298 29.36 49.50 17.94
C LEU A 298 29.47 48.05 17.45
N LYS A 299 30.69 47.53 17.26
CA LYS A 299 30.93 46.12 16.96
C LYS A 299 30.44 45.22 18.09
N LYS A 300 30.75 45.57 19.35
CA LYS A 300 30.30 44.81 20.52
C LYS A 300 28.78 44.81 20.62
N GLN A 301 28.13 45.94 20.33
CA GLN A 301 26.67 46.02 20.27
C GLN A 301 26.09 45.12 19.16
N TYR A 302 26.65 45.18 17.94
CA TYR A 302 26.24 44.30 16.85
C TYR A 302 26.43 42.81 17.19
N ASP A 303 27.53 42.44 17.85
CA ASP A 303 27.81 41.06 18.25
C ASP A 303 26.86 40.55 19.35
N GLN A 304 26.34 41.43 20.19
CA GLN A 304 25.38 41.10 21.26
C GLN A 304 23.94 40.92 20.78
N GLU A 305 23.59 41.41 19.57
CA GLU A 305 22.24 41.27 19.03
C GLU A 305 21.81 39.80 18.85
N PRO A 306 20.68 39.35 19.43
CA PRO A 306 20.22 37.98 19.28
C PRO A 306 19.68 37.70 17.87
N ARG A 307 19.61 36.41 17.49
CA ARG A 307 18.90 35.93 16.28
C ARG A 307 19.32 36.56 14.93
N LYS A 308 20.57 37.00 14.78
CA LYS A 308 21.14 37.49 13.50
C LYS A 308 21.13 36.46 12.36
N GLY A 309 21.05 35.17 12.70
CA GLY A 309 20.94 34.07 11.75
C GLY A 309 22.28 33.59 11.19
N ILE A 310 22.24 32.79 10.13
CA ILE A 310 23.41 32.05 9.60
C ILE A 310 24.37 32.89 8.76
N GLN A 311 23.94 34.04 8.21
CA GLN A 311 24.77 34.86 7.32
C GLN A 311 25.80 35.75 8.05
N VAL A 312 25.85 35.66 9.38
CA VAL A 312 26.82 36.39 10.23
C VAL A 312 28.27 36.08 9.85
N THR A 313 28.58 34.91 9.29
CA THR A 313 29.94 34.54 8.87
C THR A 313 30.38 35.21 7.56
N GLY A 314 29.46 35.52 6.65
CA GLY A 314 29.74 36.23 5.40
C GLY A 314 29.96 37.74 5.62
N ILE A 315 29.20 38.32 6.55
CA ILE A 315 29.24 39.73 6.98
C ILE A 315 29.81 39.83 8.40
N GLY A 316 30.82 39.00 8.71
CA GLY A 316 31.38 38.92 10.05
C GLY A 316 31.85 40.28 10.54
N SER A 317 31.69 40.53 11.84
CA SER A 317 32.14 41.72 12.56
C SER A 317 33.62 42.04 12.30
N GLY A 318 34.44 41.05 11.91
CA GLY A 318 35.80 41.24 11.39
C GLY A 318 35.85 41.88 9.99
N LYS A 319 35.11 41.34 9.01
CA LYS A 319 35.02 41.91 7.64
C LYS A 319 34.38 43.28 7.61
N LEU A 320 33.42 43.53 8.50
CA LEU A 320 32.81 44.85 8.67
C LEU A 320 33.85 45.88 9.13
N LEU A 321 34.70 45.52 10.11
CA LEU A 321 35.79 46.38 10.57
C LEU A 321 36.78 46.68 9.45
N THR A 322 37.18 45.66 8.69
CA THR A 322 38.09 45.83 7.55
C THR A 322 37.48 46.73 6.48
N ARG A 323 36.21 46.50 6.11
CA ARG A 323 35.49 47.33 5.13
C ARG A 323 35.32 48.78 5.61
N LEU A 324 35.02 49.01 6.89
CA LEU A 324 34.87 50.37 7.44
C LEU A 324 36.21 51.12 7.51
N LEU A 325 37.31 50.43 7.83
CA LEU A 325 38.66 51.00 7.80
C LEU A 325 39.16 51.30 6.38
N GLU A 326 38.77 50.50 5.39
CA GLU A 326 39.09 50.69 3.97
C GLU A 326 38.15 51.67 3.26
N THR A 327 37.04 52.08 3.89
CA THR A 327 36.16 53.09 3.29
C THR A 327 36.83 54.46 3.24
N PRO A 328 36.46 55.31 2.26
CA PRO A 328 36.90 56.71 2.20
C PRO A 328 36.64 57.49 3.51
N MET A 329 35.67 57.02 4.30
CA MET A 329 35.26 57.59 5.58
C MET A 329 36.27 57.33 6.71
N GLY A 330 36.85 56.12 6.78
CA GLY A 330 37.89 55.80 7.77
C GLY A 330 39.24 56.42 7.40
N LEU A 331 39.56 56.40 6.09
CA LEU A 331 40.78 57.02 5.54
C LEU A 331 40.77 58.55 5.67
N SER A 332 39.62 59.20 5.55
CA SER A 332 39.52 60.65 5.72
C SER A 332 39.77 61.09 7.16
N VAL A 333 39.25 60.36 8.15
CA VAL A 333 39.50 60.63 9.58
C VAL A 333 41.00 60.44 9.91
N LEU A 334 41.62 59.38 9.39
CA LEU A 334 43.06 59.12 9.50
C LEU A 334 43.92 60.27 8.95
N HIS A 335 43.63 60.70 7.72
CA HIS A 335 44.37 61.76 7.05
C HIS A 335 44.17 63.11 7.74
N MET A 336 42.96 63.44 8.20
CA MET A 336 42.70 64.67 8.95
C MET A 336 43.46 64.69 10.28
N ASP A 337 43.51 63.57 11.01
CA ASP A 337 44.18 63.48 12.31
C ASP A 337 45.71 63.60 12.18
N ALA A 338 46.30 62.91 11.20
CA ALA A 338 47.73 63.02 10.88
C ALA A 338 48.13 64.45 10.48
N HIS A 339 47.27 65.15 9.73
CA HIS A 339 47.54 66.53 9.29
C HIS A 339 47.45 67.54 10.43
N VAL A 340 46.57 67.30 11.41
CA VAL A 340 46.40 68.16 12.59
C VAL A 340 47.49 67.93 13.65
N GLN A 341 48.06 66.72 13.74
CA GLN A 341 49.13 66.37 14.69
C GLN A 341 50.55 66.58 14.15
N GLY A 342 50.73 66.74 12.83
CA GLY A 342 52.05 66.94 12.21
C GLY A 342 52.86 65.65 12.02
N ASP A 343 52.23 64.49 12.17
CA ASP A 343 52.85 63.17 12.08
C ASP A 343 52.73 62.55 10.68
N SER A 344 53.70 61.72 10.28
CA SER A 344 53.67 60.98 9.02
C SER A 344 52.72 59.78 9.07
N ILE A 345 51.85 59.65 8.07
CA ILE A 345 50.88 58.55 7.96
C ILE A 345 51.64 57.22 7.87
N PRO A 346 51.25 56.18 8.65
CA PRO A 346 51.89 54.86 8.57
C PRO A 346 51.88 54.30 7.13
N ALA A 347 53.01 53.73 6.69
CA ALA A 347 53.24 53.30 5.30
C ALA A 347 52.19 52.33 4.73
N GLN A 348 51.42 51.64 5.58
CA GLN A 348 50.32 50.74 5.20
C GLN A 348 49.12 51.46 4.55
N PHE A 349 48.99 52.78 4.75
CA PHE A 349 47.91 53.61 4.18
C PHE A 349 48.39 54.63 3.13
N SER A 350 49.71 54.67 2.87
CA SER A 350 50.38 55.68 2.02
C SER A 350 50.02 55.59 0.52
N ASN A 351 49.38 54.51 0.05
CA ASN A 351 49.11 54.28 -1.38
C ASN A 351 47.74 54.75 -1.88
N HIS A 352 46.92 55.39 -1.04
CA HIS A 352 45.58 55.88 -1.44
C HIS A 352 45.47 57.41 -1.41
N GLY A 353 46.55 58.10 -1.80
CA GLY A 353 46.60 59.55 -1.91
C GLY A 353 46.20 60.06 -3.29
N ARG A 354 44.90 60.32 -3.49
CA ARG A 354 44.27 61.44 -4.23
C ARG A 354 42.87 61.03 -4.70
N ALA A 355 41.87 61.33 -3.89
CA ALA A 355 40.53 61.56 -4.41
C ALA A 355 39.93 62.72 -3.62
N CYS A 356 39.71 63.83 -4.32
CA CYS A 356 38.85 64.91 -3.87
C CYS A 356 37.49 64.34 -3.44
N LEU A 357 36.86 64.99 -2.46
CA LEU A 357 35.46 64.78 -2.09
C LEU A 357 34.59 64.63 -3.36
N PRO A 358 33.83 63.53 -3.52
CA PRO A 358 32.66 63.54 -4.39
C PRO A 358 31.40 63.69 -3.53
N ASP A 359 30.56 64.62 -3.97
CA ASP A 359 29.16 64.75 -3.58
C ASP A 359 28.42 63.42 -3.66
N SER A 360 27.69 63.10 -2.60
CA SER A 360 26.50 62.23 -2.55
C SER A 360 26.60 60.78 -3.09
N ALA A 361 26.14 59.88 -2.22
CA ALA A 361 25.50 58.60 -2.54
C ALA A 361 26.37 57.40 -2.95
N TYR A 362 25.88 56.23 -2.51
CA TYR A 362 26.25 54.85 -2.88
C TYR A 362 27.46 54.21 -2.19
N MET A 363 27.21 53.51 -1.07
CA MET A 363 28.08 52.41 -0.62
C MET A 363 27.34 51.33 0.21
N LEU A 364 26.20 50.81 -0.26
CA LEU A 364 25.64 49.52 0.24
C LEU A 364 24.99 48.64 -0.86
N THR A 365 25.21 48.93 -2.13
CA THR A 365 24.58 48.19 -3.25
C THR A 365 25.60 47.79 -4.30
N ARG A 366 26.43 46.78 -4.01
CA ARG A 366 27.02 45.92 -5.04
C ARG A 366 27.63 44.65 -4.42
N GLU A 367 26.77 43.67 -4.18
CA GLU A 367 27.16 42.25 -4.10
C GLU A 367 25.90 41.41 -4.31
N SER A 368 25.35 41.48 -5.53
CA SER A 368 24.30 40.59 -6.03
C SER A 368 24.56 40.26 -7.51
N ALA A 369 25.77 39.78 -7.81
CA ALA A 369 26.09 39.15 -9.08
C ALA A 369 27.43 38.44 -8.90
N LEU A 370 27.39 37.17 -8.47
CA LEU A 370 28.44 36.14 -8.61
C LEU A 370 28.01 34.96 -7.73
N ASN A 371 27.00 34.21 -8.20
CA ASN A 371 26.80 32.78 -7.90
C ASN A 371 25.59 32.28 -8.71
N SER A 372 25.77 32.26 -10.02
CA SER A 372 24.94 31.48 -10.94
C SER A 372 25.77 31.14 -12.17
N GLN A 373 26.87 30.42 -11.96
CA GLN A 373 27.59 29.68 -13.01
C GLN A 373 28.50 28.65 -12.33
N SER A 374 27.95 27.46 -12.06
CA SER A 374 28.70 26.20 -12.08
C SER A 374 27.71 25.04 -11.99
N SER A 375 27.50 24.43 -13.16
CA SER A 375 27.32 23.00 -13.45
C SER A 375 26.22 22.20 -12.76
#